data_AF-A0A6L8ADI2-F1
#
_entry.id   AF-A0A6L8ADI2-F1
#
_cell.length_a   1.000
_cell.length_b   1.000
_cell.length_c   1.000
_cell.angle_alpha   90.00
_cell.angle_beta   90.00
_cell.angle_gamma   90.00
#
_symmetry.space_group_name_H-M   'P 1'
#
loop_
_entity.id
_entity.type
_entity.pdbx_description
1 polymer ?
#
loop_
_entity_poly.entity_id
_entity_poly.type
_entity_poly.pdbx_seq_one_letter_code
_entity_poly.pdbx_strand_id
1 'polypeptide(L)' 'MPSNWSNRTIWTGDNLPIMRGMNSESVDLIYLDPPFNSKANYAAPIGSEAAGAEFKDTWTVQDIDTTWLEFVTQQILNF' A
#
# COMPACT_ATOMS: atom_id res chain seq x y z
N MET A 1 9.96 -5.75 18.62
CA MET A 1 10.10 -7.23 18.59
C MET A 1 11.08 -7.63 17.48
N PRO A 2 11.75 -8.81 17.54
CA PRO A 2 12.52 -9.28 16.40
C PRO A 2 11.63 -9.49 15.16
N SER A 3 12.19 -9.30 13.96
CA SER A 3 11.47 -9.54 12.71
C SER A 3 11.09 -11.01 12.56
N ASN A 4 9.88 -11.31 12.09
CA ASN A 4 9.47 -12.65 11.65
C ASN A 4 9.77 -12.91 10.16
N TRP A 5 10.70 -12.15 9.58
CA TRP A 5 11.18 -12.28 8.19
C TRP A 5 12.70 -12.16 8.11
N SER A 6 13.25 -12.62 6.98
CA SER A 6 14.69 -12.58 6.71
C SER A 6 15.16 -11.19 6.26
N ASN A 7 16.42 -10.86 6.48
CA ASN A 7 17.02 -9.64 5.96
C ASN A 7 16.99 -9.63 4.42
N ARG A 8 16.72 -8.46 3.82
CA ARG A 8 16.55 -8.25 2.36
C ARG A 8 15.41 -9.06 1.73
N THR A 9 14.29 -9.19 2.44
CA THR A 9 13.06 -9.78 1.87
C THR A 9 12.37 -8.80 0.93
N ILE A 10 11.88 -9.29 -0.21
CA ILE A 10 10.99 -8.58 -1.13
C ILE A 10 9.63 -9.26 -1.07
N TRP A 11 8.57 -8.48 -0.85
CA TRP A 11 7.20 -8.95 -0.93
C TRP A 11 6.52 -8.40 -2.18
N THR A 12 5.61 -9.18 -2.75
CA THR A 12 4.79 -8.79 -3.90
C THR A 12 3.31 -8.91 -3.53
N GLY A 13 2.56 -7.81 -3.60
CA GLY A 13 1.14 -7.77 -3.25
C GLY A 13 0.72 -6.45 -2.62
N ASP A 14 -0.51 -6.41 -2.12
CA ASP A 14 -1.04 -5.29 -1.34
C ASP A 14 -0.26 -5.15 -0.02
N ASN A 15 0.16 -3.92 0.30
CA ASN A 15 0.96 -3.65 1.49
C ASN A 15 0.21 -3.94 2.80
N LEU A 16 -1.12 -3.82 2.83
CA LEU A 16 -1.89 -3.86 4.06
C LEU A 16 -1.96 -5.27 4.68
N PRO A 17 -2.29 -6.34 3.93
CA PRO A 17 -2.20 -7.71 4.45
C PRO A 17 -0.76 -8.11 4.81
N ILE A 18 0.23 -7.67 4.02
CA ILE A 18 1.65 -7.97 4.25
C ILE A 18 2.11 -7.36 5.58
N MET A 19 1.88 -6.07 5.78
CA MET A 19 2.30 -5.35 6.98
C MET A 19 1.57 -5.83 8.24
N ARG A 20 0.36 -6.36 8.13
CA ARG A 20 -0.34 -6.98 9.27
C ARG A 20 0.21 -8.32 9.70
N GLY A 21 0.88 -9.04 8.80
CA GLY A 21 1.61 -10.26 9.15
C GLY A 21 2.95 -9.99 9.84
N MET A 22 3.37 -8.73 9.92
CA MET A 22 4.65 -8.33 10.51
C MET A 22 4.54 -8.18 12.03
N ASN A 23 5.56 -8.64 12.76
CA ASN A 23 5.68 -8.37 14.20
C ASN A 23 5.73 -6.85 14.47
N SER A 24 5.12 -6.39 15.56
CA SER A 24 5.19 -4.98 15.98
C SER A 24 6.62 -4.55 16.36
N GLU A 25 6.92 -3.25 16.20
CA GLU A 25 8.21 -2.65 16.61
C GLU A 25 9.43 -3.40 16.02
N SER A 26 9.35 -3.80 14.76
CA SER A 26 10.37 -4.61 14.06
C SER A 26 10.99 -3.88 12.85
N VAL A 27 10.59 -2.63 12.63
CA VAL A 27 11.07 -1.76 11.54
C VAL A 27 11.53 -0.44 12.14
N ASP A 28 12.80 -0.08 11.93
CA ASP A 28 13.40 1.13 12.47
C ASP A 28 13.12 2.39 11.62
N LEU A 29 13.01 2.22 10.29
CA LEU A 29 12.80 3.31 9.33
C LEU A 29 11.90 2.84 8.19
N ILE A 30 10.95 3.69 7.82
CA ILE A 30 10.02 3.49 6.71
C ILE A 30 10.19 4.64 5.72
N TYR A 31 10.39 4.31 4.45
CA TYR A 31 10.26 5.25 3.33
C TYR A 31 9.03 4.85 2.52
N LEU A 32 8.12 5.81 2.29
CA LEU A 32 6.92 5.62 1.49
C LEU A 32 6.83 6.76 0.48
N ASP A 33 6.64 6.39 -0.78
CA ASP A 33 6.26 7.28 -1.87
C ASP A 33 4.87 6.86 -2.38
N PRO A 34 3.81 7.09 -1.57
CA PRO A 34 2.47 6.68 -1.96
C PRO A 34 1.97 7.55 -3.11
N PRO A 35 0.91 7.12 -3.82
CA PRO A 35 0.25 7.98 -4.81
C PRO A 35 -0.10 9.35 -4.19
N PHE A 36 0.34 10.45 -4.83
CA PHE A 36 0.25 11.83 -4.37
C PHE A 36 -1.17 12.43 -4.36
N ASN A 37 -2.19 11.70 -4.81
CA ASN A 37 -3.55 12.18 -5.06
C ASN A 37 -3.60 13.36 -6.05
N SER A 38 -2.68 13.37 -7.03
CA SER A 38 -2.50 14.46 -7.97
C SER A 38 -3.57 14.56 -9.07
N LYS A 39 -4.52 13.60 -9.09
CA LYS A 39 -5.52 13.40 -10.17
C LYS A 39 -4.90 13.12 -11.54
N ALA A 40 -3.63 12.73 -11.58
CA ALA A 40 -2.95 12.31 -12.80
C ALA A 40 -3.02 10.79 -12.96
N ASN A 41 -2.99 10.36 -14.23
CA ASN A 41 -2.67 8.98 -14.58
C ASN A 41 -1.19 8.95 -14.95
N TYR A 42 -0.45 8.02 -14.36
CA TYR A 42 0.97 7.84 -14.61
C TYR A 42 1.16 6.61 -15.47
N ALA A 43 1.86 6.78 -16.59
CA ALA A 43 2.25 5.70 -17.48
C ALA A 43 3.77 5.65 -17.55
N ALA A 44 4.33 4.44 -17.51
CA ALA A 44 5.75 4.25 -17.71
C ALA A 44 6.17 4.75 -19.10
N PRO A 45 7.32 5.43 -19.24
CA PRO A 45 7.79 5.92 -20.53
C PRO A 45 7.93 4.78 -21.56
N ILE A 46 7.57 5.07 -22.81
CA ILE A 46 7.76 4.15 -23.94
C ILE A 46 9.26 3.83 -24.07
N GLY A 47 9.59 2.54 -24.06
CA GLY A 47 10.97 2.05 -24.14
C GLY A 47 11.69 1.85 -22.80
N SER A 48 11.03 2.11 -21.66
CA SER A 48 11.53 1.70 -20.34
C SER A 48 11.28 0.21 -20.09
N GLU A 49 12.00 -0.39 -19.14
CA GLU A 49 11.73 -1.77 -18.68
C GLU A 49 10.31 -1.94 -18.13
N ALA A 50 9.70 -0.86 -17.65
CA ALA A 50 8.33 -0.82 -17.14
C ALA A 50 7.29 -0.43 -18.20
N ALA A 51 7.66 -0.31 -19.48
CA ALA A 51 6.74 0.13 -20.54
C ALA A 51 5.45 -0.70 -20.56
N GLY A 52 4.31 -0.02 -20.53
CA GLY A 52 2.98 -0.64 -20.41
C GLY A 52 2.43 -0.73 -18.98
N ALA A 53 3.24 -0.41 -17.96
CA ALA A 53 2.73 -0.22 -16.60
C ALA A 53 2.06 1.16 -16.49
N GLU A 54 0.82 1.18 -16.03
CA GLU A 54 0.05 2.39 -15.77
C GLU A 54 -0.64 2.29 -14.42
N PHE A 55 -0.75 3.42 -13.72
CA PHE A 55 -1.56 3.50 -12.52
C PHE A 55 -2.24 4.86 -12.40
N LYS A 56 -3.40 4.85 -11.74
CA LYS A 56 -4.15 6.05 -11.40
C LYS A 56 -3.80 6.47 -9.99
N ASP A 57 -3.39 7.72 -9.84
CA ASP A 57 -3.06 8.32 -8.55
C ASP A 57 -4.32 8.91 -7.87
N THR A 58 -5.43 8.20 -7.90
CA THR A 58 -6.69 8.62 -7.28
C THR A 58 -7.62 7.44 -7.08
N TRP A 59 -8.05 7.26 -5.84
CA TRP A 59 -9.13 6.34 -5.50
C TRP A 59 -10.48 6.95 -5.86
N THR A 60 -11.39 6.12 -6.34
CA THR A 60 -12.81 6.41 -6.50
C THR A 60 -13.62 5.55 -5.55
N VAL A 61 -14.90 5.88 -5.36
CA VAL A 61 -15.81 5.09 -4.50
C VAL A 61 -15.87 3.63 -4.95
N GLN A 62 -15.68 3.36 -6.24
CA GLN A 62 -15.62 2.01 -6.82
C GLN A 62 -14.40 1.22 -6.37
N ASP A 63 -13.32 1.90 -6.00
CA ASP A 63 -12.07 1.27 -5.57
C ASP A 63 -12.07 0.95 -4.06
N ILE A 64 -13.10 1.40 -3.33
CA ILE A 64 -13.25 1.17 -1.89
C ILE A 64 -13.90 -0.19 -1.67
N ASP A 65 -13.20 -1.08 -0.96
CA ASP A 65 -13.80 -2.26 -0.36
C ASP A 65 -14.72 -1.81 0.80
N THR A 66 -16.03 -2.00 0.61
CA THR A 66 -17.06 -1.55 1.55
C THR A 66 -16.97 -2.27 2.89
N THR A 67 -16.55 -3.54 2.92
CA THR A 67 -16.33 -4.30 4.16
C THR A 67 -15.16 -3.71 4.94
N TRP A 68 -14.12 -3.24 4.25
CA TRP A 68 -13.00 -2.51 4.86
C TRP A 68 -13.40 -1.15 5.42
N LEU A 69 -14.20 -0.40 4.66
CA LEU A 69 -14.68 0.92 5.10
C LEU A 69 -15.49 0.81 6.39
N GLU A 70 -16.38 -0.18 6.48
CA GLU A 70 -17.18 -0.45 7.67
C GLU A 70 -16.30 -0.83 8.87
N PHE A 71 -15.32 -1.71 8.68
CA PHE A 71 -14.38 -2.10 9.73
C PHE A 71 -13.59 -0.91 10.27
N VAL A 72 -12.98 -0.09 9.39
CA VAL A 72 -12.18 1.08 9.82
C VAL A 72 -13.06 2.12 10.53
N THR A 73 -14.26 2.37 10.01
CA THR A 73 -15.20 3.32 10.61
C THR A 73 -15.60 2.88 12.02
N GLN A 74 -15.87 1.58 12.22
CA GLN A 74 -16.19 1.04 13.54
C GLN A 74 -14.99 1.06 14.49
N GLN A 75 -13.76 0.89 14.01
CA GLN A 75 -12.57 0.97 14.86
C GLN A 75 -12.29 2.42 15.30
N ILE A 76 -12.45 3.41 14.40
CA ILE A 76 -12.16 4.82 14.71
C ILE A 76 -13.21 5.45 15.61
N LEU A 77 -14.50 5.11 15.44
CA LEU A 77 -15.59 5.67 16.25
C LEU A 77 -15.71 5.07 17.66
N ASN A 78 -14.95 4.01 17.95
CA ASN A 78 -14.90 3.36 19.26
C ASN A 78 -13.66 3.79 20.10
N PHE A 79 -13.00 4.88 19.71
CA PHE A 79 -12.08 5.67 20.52
C PHE A 79 -12.72 7.01 20.90
#